data_AF-H5TVV9-F1
#
_entry.id   AF-H5TVV9-F1
#
_cell.length_a   1.000
_cell.length_b   1.000
_cell.length_c   1.000
_cell.angle_alpha   90.00
_cell.angle_beta   90.00
_cell.angle_gamma   90.00
#
_symmetry.space_group_name_H-M   'P 1'
#
loop_
_entity.id
_entity.type
_entity.pdbx_description
1 polymer ?
#
loop_
_entity_poly.entity_id
_entity_poly.type
_entity_poly.pdbx_seq_one_letter_code
_entity_poly.pdbx_strand_id
1 'polypeptide(L)'
;MLRSRMSKWQFWLFNLFFIVIYQNLLLVLITLPGYTAQRHPGGFVVLDVVLAVAFLAFLAGEATADQQQWEFHARKASGQTSTRFCTTGLFHYSRHPNYFFEQAQWWVIYLFGAVAAGSILQPTIVGAVLLTLLFVGSTKFTESLTLSKYPEYADYQHTTSAQIPLPPKRRRTAAA
;
A
#
# COMPACT_ATOMS: atom_id res chain seq x y z
N MET A 1 -11.99 -11.62 14.88
CA MET A 1 -13.05 -10.75 14.33
C MET A 1 -13.56 -11.20 12.95
N LEU A 2 -12.72 -11.47 11.94
CA LEU A 2 -13.17 -12.16 10.72
C LEU A 2 -13.69 -13.58 11.01
N ARG A 3 -12.93 -14.35 11.79
CA ARG A 3 -13.32 -15.67 12.31
C ARG A 3 -14.61 -15.68 13.16
N SER A 4 -15.00 -14.54 13.73
CA SER A 4 -16.24 -14.44 14.52
C SER A 4 -17.46 -14.04 13.67
N ARG A 5 -17.25 -13.65 12.41
CA ARG A 5 -18.31 -13.37 11.42
C ARG A 5 -18.51 -14.51 10.42
N MET A 6 -17.68 -15.56 10.50
CA MET A 6 -17.67 -16.67 9.56
C MET A 6 -17.74 -17.99 10.35
N SER A 7 -18.49 -18.95 9.83
CA SER A 7 -18.45 -20.32 10.33
C SER A 7 -17.07 -20.95 10.09
N LYS A 8 -16.77 -22.04 10.82
CA LYS A 8 -15.45 -22.71 10.72
C LYS A 8 -15.09 -23.13 9.29
N TRP A 9 -16.05 -23.63 8.52
CA TRP A 9 -15.82 -24.06 7.13
C TRP A 9 -15.62 -22.88 6.18
N GLN A 10 -16.38 -21.79 6.34
CA GLN A 10 -16.20 -20.57 5.54
C GLN A 10 -14.80 -19.98 5.77
N PHE A 11 -14.35 -19.96 7.02
CA PHE A 11 -13.00 -19.50 7.35
C PHE A 11 -11.92 -20.39 6.73
N TRP A 12 -12.13 -21.71 6.72
CA TRP A 12 -11.21 -22.64 6.06
C TRP A 12 -11.12 -22.41 4.55
N LEU A 13 -12.26 -22.26 3.87
CA LEU A 13 -12.29 -21.94 2.44
C LEU A 13 -11.65 -20.57 2.15
N PHE A 14 -11.92 -19.56 2.97
CA PHE A 14 -11.29 -18.25 2.84
C PHE A 14 -9.76 -18.36 2.94
N ASN A 15 -9.24 -19.10 3.93
CA ASN A 15 -7.80 -19.30 4.04
C ASN A 15 -7.24 -20.02 2.81
N LEU A 16 -7.90 -21.08 2.34
CA LEU A 16 -7.44 -21.82 1.17
C LEU A 16 -7.42 -20.96 -0.10
N PHE A 17 -8.53 -20.30 -0.43
CA PHE A 17 -8.64 -19.57 -1.69
C PHE A 17 -7.98 -18.20 -1.65
N PHE A 18 -8.12 -17.46 -0.55
CA PHE A 18 -7.60 -16.10 -0.46
C PHE A 18 -6.14 -16.09 0.01
N ILE A 19 -5.84 -16.73 1.14
CA ILE A 19 -4.48 -16.67 1.70
C ILE A 19 -3.55 -17.59 0.94
N VAL A 20 -3.89 -18.85 0.75
CA VAL A 20 -2.99 -19.81 0.10
C VAL A 20 -2.96 -19.56 -1.40
N ILE A 21 -4.08 -19.66 -2.11
CA ILE A 21 -4.06 -19.59 -3.57
C ILE A 21 -3.81 -18.16 -4.07
N TYR A 22 -4.66 -17.20 -3.69
CA TYR A 22 -4.59 -15.86 -4.25
C TYR A 22 -3.30 -15.10 -3.86
N GLN A 23 -2.84 -15.13 -2.60
CA GLN A 23 -1.59 -14.44 -2.25
C GLN A 23 -0.38 -15.07 -2.93
N ASN A 24 -0.27 -16.41 -2.99
CA ASN A 24 0.86 -17.04 -3.69
C ASN A 24 0.83 -16.75 -5.19
N LEU A 25 -0.34 -16.79 -5.81
CA LEU A 25 -0.49 -16.38 -7.21
C LEU A 25 -0.08 -14.93 -7.41
N LEU A 26 -0.51 -14.03 -6.52
CA LEU A 26 -0.17 -12.62 -6.61
C LEU A 26 1.35 -12.38 -6.49
N LEU A 27 2.04 -13.10 -5.59
CA LEU A 27 3.50 -13.05 -5.46
C LEU A 27 4.20 -13.47 -6.77
N VAL A 28 3.72 -14.51 -7.43
CA VAL A 28 4.23 -14.91 -8.74
C VAL A 28 3.98 -13.78 -9.75
N LEU A 29 2.75 -13.28 -9.83
CA LEU A 29 2.37 -12.26 -10.82
C LEU A 29 3.17 -10.95 -10.70
N ILE A 30 3.42 -10.46 -9.49
CA ILE A 30 4.16 -9.21 -9.26
C ILE A 30 5.67 -9.36 -9.53
N THR A 31 6.20 -10.58 -9.54
CA THR A 31 7.61 -10.88 -9.85
C THR A 31 7.84 -11.22 -11.32
N LEU A 32 6.80 -11.58 -12.08
CA LEU A 32 6.90 -11.85 -13.52
C LEU A 32 7.55 -10.74 -14.35
N PRO A 33 7.38 -9.43 -14.08
CA PRO A 33 8.11 -8.40 -14.83
C PRO A 33 9.64 -8.56 -14.76
N GLY A 34 10.18 -9.07 -13.65
CA GLY A 34 11.60 -9.39 -13.54
C GLY A 34 12.02 -10.53 -14.46
N TYR A 35 11.16 -11.55 -14.61
CA TYR A 35 11.36 -12.61 -15.60
C TYR A 35 11.26 -12.07 -17.04
N THR A 36 10.31 -11.15 -17.31
CA THR A 36 10.22 -10.46 -18.60
C THR A 36 11.52 -9.73 -18.91
N ALA A 37 12.07 -8.98 -17.95
CA ALA A 37 13.35 -8.28 -18.15
C ALA A 37 14.50 -9.25 -18.45
N GLN A 38 14.59 -10.37 -17.71
CA GLN A 38 15.59 -11.41 -17.96
C GLN A 38 15.48 -12.02 -19.38
N ARG A 39 14.26 -12.18 -19.90
CA ARG A 39 14.00 -12.76 -21.22
C ARG A 39 14.26 -11.81 -22.38
N HIS A 40 14.35 -10.51 -22.12
CA HIS A 40 14.64 -9.49 -23.13
C HIS A 40 15.96 -8.80 -22.77
N PRO A 41 17.10 -9.51 -22.86
CA PRO A 41 18.39 -8.90 -22.57
C PRO A 41 18.65 -7.78 -23.57
N GLY A 42 18.68 -6.54 -23.07
CA GLY A 42 18.99 -5.34 -23.81
C GLY A 42 20.22 -4.62 -23.26
N GLY A 43 20.61 -3.54 -23.91
CA GLY A 43 21.60 -2.62 -23.36
C GLY A 43 21.04 -1.83 -22.18
N PHE A 44 21.92 -1.36 -21.30
CA PHE A 44 21.56 -0.44 -20.23
C PHE A 44 21.17 0.92 -20.80
N VAL A 45 19.99 1.42 -20.43
CA VAL A 45 19.45 2.69 -20.90
C VAL A 45 19.21 3.68 -19.76
N VAL A 46 19.09 4.96 -20.09
CA VAL A 46 18.84 6.03 -19.09
C VAL A 46 17.57 5.75 -18.27
N LEU A 47 16.56 5.13 -18.88
CA LEU A 47 15.33 4.72 -18.18
C LEU A 47 15.60 3.75 -17.03
N ASP A 48 16.61 2.87 -17.12
CA ASP A 48 16.95 1.94 -16.04
C ASP A 48 17.43 2.71 -14.80
N VAL A 49 18.24 3.75 -14.99
CA VAL A 49 18.68 4.65 -13.91
C VAL A 49 17.50 5.38 -13.30
N VAL A 50 16.62 5.95 -14.13
CA VAL A 50 15.44 6.70 -13.67
C VAL A 50 14.53 5.80 -12.82
N LEU A 51 14.26 4.58 -13.30
CA LEU A 51 13.46 3.60 -12.57
C LEU A 51 14.15 3.13 -11.28
N ALA A 52 15.45 2.92 -11.29
CA ALA A 52 16.20 2.55 -10.09
C ALA A 52 16.16 3.65 -9.02
N VAL A 53 16.36 4.91 -9.42
CA VAL A 53 16.24 6.07 -8.52
C VAL A 53 14.81 6.22 -8.00
N ALA A 54 13.80 6.05 -8.86
CA ALA A 54 12.40 6.08 -8.44
C ALA A 54 12.07 4.98 -7.43
N PHE A 55 12.56 3.74 -7.67
CA PHE A 55 12.42 2.64 -6.73
C PHE A 55 13.02 2.98 -5.37
N LEU A 56 14.27 3.45 -5.34
CA LEU A 56 14.95 3.83 -4.09
C LEU A 56 14.26 4.98 -3.37
N ALA A 57 13.73 5.96 -4.10
CA ALA A 57 12.96 7.05 -3.53
C ALA A 57 11.66 6.55 -2.88
N PHE A 58 10.95 5.62 -3.52
CA PHE A 58 9.75 5.01 -2.94
C PHE A 58 10.10 4.13 -1.74
N LEU A 59 11.15 3.32 -1.81
CA LEU A 59 11.63 2.52 -0.68
C LEU A 59 11.99 3.41 0.53
N ALA A 60 12.67 4.53 0.30
CA ALA A 60 12.97 5.49 1.35
C ALA A 60 11.68 6.13 1.93
N GLY A 61 10.70 6.42 1.09
CA GLY A 61 9.37 6.90 1.52
C GLY A 61 8.62 5.89 2.38
N GLU A 62 8.61 4.61 1.99
CA GLU A 62 8.05 3.51 2.77
C GLU A 62 8.74 3.37 4.12
N ALA A 63 10.07 3.25 4.12
CA ALA A 63 10.87 3.12 5.34
C ALA A 63 10.64 4.30 6.30
N THR A 64 10.50 5.52 5.77
CA THR A 64 10.18 6.70 6.57
C THR A 64 8.78 6.62 7.17
N ALA A 65 7.78 6.18 6.40
CA ALA A 65 6.42 6.01 6.89
C ALA A 65 6.34 4.94 7.99
N ASP A 66 6.97 3.79 7.79
CA ASP A 66 6.99 2.72 8.77
C ASP A 66 7.72 3.14 10.06
N GLN A 67 8.84 3.86 9.94
CA GLN A 67 9.56 4.40 11.09
C GLN A 67 8.70 5.41 11.89
N GLN A 68 8.00 6.32 11.21
CA GLN A 68 7.07 7.25 11.86
C GLN A 68 5.96 6.51 12.61
N GLN A 69 5.42 5.45 12.02
CA GLN A 69 4.38 4.64 12.65
C GLN A 69 4.93 3.84 13.85
N TRP A 70 6.15 3.29 13.74
CA TRP A 70 6.84 2.59 14.82
C TRP A 70 7.06 3.50 16.03
N GLU A 71 7.62 4.69 15.81
CA GLU A 71 7.86 5.69 16.86
C GLU A 71 6.55 6.13 17.52
N PHE A 72 5.49 6.34 16.72
CA PHE A 72 4.17 6.65 17.25
C PHE A 72 3.67 5.54 18.20
N HIS A 73 3.79 4.27 17.80
CA HIS A 73 3.35 3.15 18.64
C HIS A 73 4.20 3.01 19.90
N ALA A 74 5.51 3.22 19.83
CA ALA A 74 6.39 3.21 21.00
C ALA A 74 6.03 4.32 22.01
N ARG A 75 5.76 5.53 21.52
CA ARG A 75 5.29 6.66 22.34
C ARG A 75 3.91 6.40 22.96
N LYS A 76 3.02 5.76 22.20
CA LYS A 76 1.67 5.38 22.68
C LYS A 76 1.75 4.32 23.78
N ALA A 77 2.60 3.31 23.62
CA ALA A 77 2.80 2.26 24.62
C ALA A 77 3.42 2.78 25.93
N SER A 78 4.29 3.77 25.84
CA SER A 78 4.90 4.44 27.01
C SER A 78 4.04 5.54 27.64
N GLY A 79 2.83 5.78 27.14
CA GLY A 79 1.93 6.82 27.65
C GLY A 79 2.35 8.26 27.32
N GLN A 80 3.35 8.45 26.45
CA GLN A 80 3.90 9.77 26.07
C GLN A 80 3.04 10.52 25.05
N THR A 81 1.94 9.92 24.57
CA THR A 81 1.00 10.59 23.69
C THR A 81 -0.44 10.15 23.98
N SER A 82 -1.33 11.12 24.04
CA SER A 82 -2.78 10.90 24.16
C SER A 82 -3.47 10.78 22.78
N THR A 83 -2.74 11.06 21.70
CA THR A 83 -3.29 10.95 20.33
C THR A 83 -3.55 9.48 19.97
N ARG A 84 -4.71 9.22 19.36
CA ARG A 84 -5.13 7.84 19.05
C ARG A 84 -4.50 7.29 17.78
N PHE A 85 -4.16 8.15 16.83
CA PHE A 85 -3.64 7.81 15.50
C PHE A 85 -2.40 8.65 15.16
N CYS A 86 -1.53 8.11 14.32
CA CYS A 86 -0.46 8.88 13.69
C CYS A 86 -1.08 9.77 12.61
N THR A 87 -0.98 11.10 12.78
CA THR A 87 -1.54 12.12 11.88
C THR A 87 -0.51 13.18 11.49
N THR A 88 0.77 12.93 11.77
CA THR A 88 1.90 13.83 11.54
C THR A 88 2.87 13.24 10.51
N GLY A 89 3.75 14.06 9.95
CA GLY A 89 4.72 13.59 8.95
C GLY A 89 4.02 13.15 7.68
N LEU A 90 4.38 11.98 7.14
CA LEU A 90 3.75 11.43 5.93
C LEU A 90 2.28 11.08 6.16
N PHE A 91 1.93 10.72 7.41
CA PHE A 91 0.55 10.46 7.79
C PHE A 91 -0.35 11.70 7.74
N HIS A 92 0.22 12.90 7.69
CA HIS A 92 -0.56 14.12 7.47
C HIS A 92 -1.15 14.21 6.05
N TYR A 93 -0.50 13.56 5.07
CA TYR A 93 -0.87 13.63 3.65
C TYR A 93 -1.62 12.39 3.16
N SER A 94 -1.41 11.26 3.82
CA SER A 94 -2.06 9.98 3.51
C SER A 94 -2.27 9.19 4.79
N ARG A 95 -3.39 8.49 4.93
CA ARG A 95 -3.64 7.63 6.09
C ARG A 95 -2.82 6.33 6.03
N HIS A 96 -2.39 5.93 4.82
CA HIS A 96 -1.57 4.75 4.55
C HIS A 96 -0.46 5.12 3.56
N PRO A 97 0.51 5.97 3.94
CA PRO A 97 1.57 6.42 3.05
C PRO A 97 2.51 5.27 2.66
N ASN A 98 2.82 4.37 3.59
CA ASN A 98 3.62 3.16 3.34
C ASN A 98 2.98 2.29 2.23
N TYR A 99 1.66 2.09 2.27
CA TYR A 99 0.93 1.35 1.25
C TYR A 99 1.11 1.96 -0.15
N PHE A 100 1.11 3.29 -0.26
CA PHE A 100 1.33 3.95 -1.54
C PHE A 100 2.75 3.73 -2.06
N PHE A 101 3.75 3.89 -1.19
CA PHE A 101 5.15 3.70 -1.56
C PHE A 101 5.47 2.26 -1.94
N GLU A 102 4.91 1.28 -1.24
CA GLU A 102 5.03 -0.13 -1.58
C GLU A 102 4.39 -0.43 -2.94
N GLN A 103 3.15 0.01 -3.18
CA GLN A 103 2.49 -0.16 -4.48
C GLN A 103 3.30 0.50 -5.61
N ALA A 104 3.83 1.70 -5.39
CA ALA A 104 4.63 2.42 -6.37
C ALA A 104 5.92 1.66 -6.74
N GLN A 105 6.58 0.99 -5.79
CA GLN A 105 7.72 0.11 -6.06
C GLN A 105 7.37 -1.04 -6.99
N TRP A 106 6.22 -1.69 -6.79
CA TRP A 106 5.76 -2.77 -7.67
C TRP A 106 5.38 -2.29 -9.07
N TRP A 107 4.84 -1.07 -9.19
CA TRP A 107 4.67 -0.42 -10.49
C TRP A 107 6.01 -0.10 -11.17
N VAL A 108 7.05 0.27 -10.42
CA VAL A 108 8.39 0.46 -10.97
C VAL A 108 9.01 -0.86 -11.43
N ILE A 109 8.84 -1.95 -10.68
CA ILE A 109 9.26 -3.31 -11.10
C ILE A 109 8.57 -3.71 -12.40
N TYR A 110 7.26 -3.43 -12.52
CA TYR A 110 6.54 -3.61 -13.78
C TYR A 110 7.18 -2.83 -14.93
N LEU A 111 7.51 -1.55 -14.71
CA LEU A 111 8.12 -0.69 -15.73
C LEU A 111 9.50 -1.18 -16.18
N PHE A 112 10.31 -1.76 -15.29
CA PHE A 112 11.57 -2.40 -15.71
C PHE A 112 11.33 -3.51 -16.74
N GLY A 113 10.36 -4.40 -16.47
CA GLY A 113 9.98 -5.46 -17.42
C GLY A 113 9.45 -4.90 -18.75
N ALA A 114 8.64 -3.84 -18.69
CA ALA A 114 8.08 -3.18 -19.88
C ALA A 114 9.15 -2.48 -20.74
N VAL A 115 10.11 -1.79 -20.10
CA VAL A 115 11.25 -1.14 -20.78
C VAL A 115 12.11 -2.19 -21.47
N ALA A 116 12.47 -3.27 -20.77
CA ALA A 116 13.26 -4.35 -21.35
C ALA A 116 12.55 -5.02 -22.54
N ALA A 117 11.24 -5.23 -22.46
CA ALA A 117 10.44 -5.76 -23.57
C ALA A 117 10.15 -4.76 -24.70
N GLY A 118 10.55 -3.49 -24.54
CA GLY A 118 10.32 -2.43 -25.53
C GLY A 118 8.85 -2.03 -25.71
N SER A 119 7.96 -2.41 -24.78
CA SER A 119 6.53 -2.10 -24.86
C SER A 119 5.89 -1.99 -23.48
N ILE A 120 5.13 -0.93 -23.27
CA ILE A 120 4.37 -0.67 -22.03
C ILE A 120 3.16 -1.61 -21.89
N LEU A 121 2.70 -2.26 -22.96
CA LEU A 121 1.55 -3.18 -22.90
C LEU A 121 2.03 -4.62 -22.68
N GLN A 122 2.40 -4.94 -21.43
CA GLN A 122 2.80 -6.30 -21.04
C GLN A 122 1.69 -7.00 -20.23
N PRO A 123 1.40 -8.30 -20.46
CA PRO A 123 0.43 -9.06 -19.67
C PRO A 123 0.76 -9.07 -18.16
N THR A 124 2.04 -8.91 -17.81
CA THR A 124 2.52 -8.86 -16.43
C THR A 124 2.01 -7.67 -15.63
N ILE A 125 1.39 -6.67 -16.27
CA ILE A 125 0.71 -5.54 -15.60
C ILE A 125 -0.38 -6.01 -14.63
N VAL A 126 -0.95 -7.19 -14.90
CA VAL A 126 -1.99 -7.80 -14.06
C VAL A 126 -1.54 -7.95 -12.61
N GLY A 127 -0.25 -8.22 -12.36
CA GLY A 127 0.29 -8.31 -11.01
C GLY A 127 0.17 -7.00 -10.24
N ALA A 128 0.67 -5.90 -10.82
CA ALA A 128 0.62 -4.57 -10.20
C ALA A 128 -0.82 -4.08 -9.99
N VAL A 129 -1.72 -4.35 -10.94
CA VAL A 129 -3.15 -4.00 -10.83
C VAL A 129 -3.83 -4.80 -9.73
N LEU A 130 -3.65 -6.12 -9.69
CA LEU A 130 -4.26 -6.96 -8.66
C LEU A 130 -3.73 -6.62 -7.26
N LEU A 131 -2.44 -6.30 -7.14
CA LEU A 131 -1.85 -5.82 -5.88
C LEU A 131 -2.48 -4.51 -5.44
N THR A 132 -2.65 -3.56 -6.37
CA THR A 132 -3.32 -2.28 -6.09
C THR A 132 -4.75 -2.50 -5.58
N LEU A 133 -5.52 -3.39 -6.22
CA LEU A 133 -6.87 -3.73 -5.78
C LEU A 133 -6.90 -4.40 -4.40
N LEU A 134 -5.93 -5.28 -4.11
CA LEU A 134 -5.78 -5.90 -2.79
C LEU A 134 -5.55 -4.83 -1.72
N PHE A 135 -4.65 -3.88 -1.97
CA PHE A 135 -4.33 -2.80 -1.03
C PHE A 135 -5.53 -1.88 -0.80
N VAL A 136 -6.28 -1.53 -1.85
CA VAL A 136 -7.53 -0.75 -1.72
C VAL A 136 -8.57 -1.51 -0.88
N GLY A 137 -8.74 -2.82 -1.13
CA GLY A 137 -9.64 -3.67 -0.35
C GLY A 137 -9.22 -3.77 1.12
N SER A 138 -7.93 -4.01 1.37
CA SER A 138 -7.32 -4.07 2.70
C SER A 138 -7.49 -2.77 3.48
N THR A 139 -7.29 -1.62 2.81
CA THR A 139 -7.48 -0.29 3.38
C THR A 139 -8.92 -0.10 3.85
N LYS A 140 -9.90 -0.34 2.97
CA LYS A 140 -11.33 -0.21 3.32
C LYS A 140 -11.70 -1.10 4.50
N PHE A 141 -11.23 -2.35 4.50
CA PHE A 141 -11.51 -3.29 5.57
C PHE A 141 -10.90 -2.82 6.91
N THR A 142 -9.62 -2.47 6.92
CA THR A 142 -8.90 -2.04 8.14
C THR A 142 -9.46 -0.73 8.70
N GLU A 143 -9.79 0.22 7.83
CA GLU A 143 -10.42 1.48 8.27
C GLU A 143 -11.83 1.26 8.83
N SER A 144 -12.62 0.36 8.25
CA SER A 144 -13.94 0.01 8.80
C SER A 144 -13.86 -0.56 10.22
N LEU A 145 -12.83 -1.38 10.50
CA LEU A 145 -12.58 -1.90 11.83
C LEU A 145 -12.14 -0.79 12.79
N THR A 146 -11.29 0.12 12.31
CA THR A 146 -10.81 1.26 13.11
C THR A 146 -11.98 2.18 13.49
N LEU A 147 -12.84 2.54 12.53
CA LEU A 147 -14.05 3.32 12.77
C LEU A 147 -14.99 2.66 13.78
N SER A 148 -15.15 1.34 13.71
CA SER A 148 -16.02 0.61 14.66
C SER A 148 -15.54 0.69 16.11
N LYS A 149 -14.24 0.93 16.32
CA LYS A 149 -13.63 1.06 17.65
C LYS A 149 -13.45 2.52 18.08
N TYR A 150 -13.22 3.41 17.12
CA TYR A 150 -12.87 4.81 17.33
C TYR A 150 -13.64 5.69 16.33
N PRO A 151 -14.86 6.13 16.68
CA PRO A 151 -15.68 6.98 15.81
C PRO A 151 -14.99 8.28 15.38
N GLU A 152 -14.08 8.82 16.19
CA GLU A 152 -13.28 10.00 15.87
C GLU A 152 -12.33 9.81 14.66
N TYR A 153 -12.08 8.56 14.23
CA TYR A 153 -11.30 8.29 13.02
C TYR A 153 -11.98 8.84 11.76
N ALA A 154 -13.30 9.05 11.78
CA ALA A 154 -14.03 9.67 10.69
C ALA A 154 -13.48 11.07 10.34
N ASP A 155 -13.10 11.86 11.34
CA ASP A 155 -12.51 13.18 11.12
C ASP A 155 -11.20 13.11 10.34
N TYR A 156 -10.39 12.10 10.63
CA TYR A 156 -9.14 11.86 9.91
C TYR A 156 -9.41 11.41 8.47
N GLN A 157 -10.43 10.58 8.25
CA GLN A 157 -10.84 10.16 6.91
C GLN A 157 -11.36 11.32 6.04
N HIS A 158 -12.05 12.29 6.65
CA HIS A 158 -12.58 13.45 5.94
C HIS A 158 -11.51 14.44 5.51
N THR A 159 -10.43 14.56 6.30
CA THR A 159 -9.40 15.58 6.09
C THR A 159 -8.21 15.06 5.30
N THR A 160 -7.84 13.78 5.45
CA THR A 160 -6.62 13.22 4.87
C THR A 160 -6.96 12.27 3.72
N SER A 161 -6.08 12.07 2.74
CA SER A 161 -6.28 11.07 1.69
C SER A 161 -6.08 9.64 2.22
N ALA A 162 -6.64 8.63 1.55
CA ALA A 162 -6.48 7.23 1.98
C ALA A 162 -5.06 6.71 1.73
N GLN A 163 -4.66 6.59 0.45
CA GLN A 163 -3.37 6.02 0.05
C GLN A 163 -2.50 7.05 -0.65
N ILE A 164 -3.04 7.73 -1.67
CA ILE A 164 -2.29 8.74 -2.44
C ILE A 164 -1.97 9.93 -1.54
N PRO A 165 -0.69 10.30 -1.32
CA PRO A 165 -0.32 11.47 -0.52
C PRO A 165 -0.83 12.75 -1.18
N LEU A 166 -1.77 13.43 -0.53
CA LEU A 166 -2.35 14.68 -0.99
C LEU A 166 -2.41 15.69 0.15
N PRO A 167 -2.31 17.00 -0.12
CA PRO A 167 -2.55 18.02 0.92
C PRO A 167 -3.91 17.81 1.59
N PRO A 168 -3.99 17.91 2.93
CA PRO A 168 -5.24 17.66 3.63
C PRO A 168 -6.28 18.73 3.33
N LYS A 169 -7.54 18.30 3.32
CA LYS A 169 -8.69 19.17 3.15
C LYS A 169 -8.91 20.00 4.42
N ARG A 170 -9.19 21.29 4.26
CA ARG A 170 -9.60 22.14 5.38
C ARG A 170 -10.89 21.61 5.97
N ARG A 171 -10.96 21.53 7.30
CA ARG A 171 -12.22 21.30 8.02
C ARG A 171 -13.20 22.40 7.59
N ARG A 172 -14.36 22.02 7.04
CA ARG A 172 -15.50 22.95 6.98
C ARG A 172 -15.92 23.16 8.43
N THR A 173 -15.51 24.27 9.03
CA THR A 173 -16.18 24.77 10.24
C THR A 173 -17.65 24.92 9.86
N ALA A 174 -18.51 24.12 10.50
CA ALA A 174 -19.94 24.38 10.43
C ALA A 174 -20.13 25.83 10.92
N ALA A 175 -20.70 26.68 10.07
CA ALA A 175 -21.14 27.99 10.50
C ALA A 175 -22.12 27.76 11.67
N ALA A 176 -21.81 28.43 12.80
CA ALA A 176 -22.63 28.40 14.00
C ALA A 176 -24.01 29.02 13.77
#